data_AF-A0AB34K092-F1
#
_entry.id   AF-A0AB34K092-F1
#
_cell.length_a   1.000
_cell.length_b   1.000
_cell.length_c   1.000
_cell.angle_alpha   90.00
_cell.angle_beta   90.00
_cell.angle_gamma   90.00
#
_symmetry.space_group_name_H-M   'P 1'
#
loop_
_entity.id
_entity.type
_entity.pdbx_description
1 polymer ?
#
loop_
_entity_poly.entity_id
_entity_poly.type
_entity_poly.pdbx_seq_one_letter_code
_entity_poly.pdbx_strand_id
1 'polypeptide(L)'
;MGACLSTGCGMSTILGCLLLGFRCNVGKLQASFAFFPPNPPSYTFHESGDGTGVLKYSEAELQTSADALLRECHSVRCFARRLITPTGQSICVHHFDHSHSSVTFLWSHGNAEDLGLVFFVCAQLAQRLGVSIVAYDYEGYGVSTGRPLEKSLCRDILCVYDYLIESGLRANQIVLYGQSVGSGPSVWLATKRDVLALILHSPLASGLRSLIPDGQLSCATMQGCCSPIYMFATCDMFPNFKRIARVRCPTLLMHGTVDEVLDVSHTMQLHKNCPKEYRRDPYIVNGAGHDDLAEHDPKGYFAALQTFLDSLEPHTKSTVHSPHECASAPLQPEGHGA
;
A
#
# COMPACT_ATOMS: atom_id res chain seq x y z
N MET A 1 17.51 -27.66 -41.48
CA MET A 1 17.69 -26.36 -42.16
C MET A 1 16.34 -25.95 -42.73
N GLY A 2 15.76 -24.84 -42.23
CA GLY A 2 14.47 -24.34 -42.70
C GLY A 2 13.80 -23.40 -41.71
N ALA A 3 14.08 -22.10 -41.87
CA ALA A 3 13.27 -20.94 -41.50
C ALA A 3 12.84 -20.74 -40.03
N CYS A 4 13.68 -20.05 -39.25
CA CYS A 4 13.23 -19.18 -38.18
C CYS A 4 14.12 -17.94 -38.14
N LEU A 5 13.93 -17.03 -39.09
CA LEU A 5 14.60 -15.74 -39.12
C LEU A 5 13.57 -14.63 -39.33
N SER A 6 13.72 -13.62 -38.48
CA SER A 6 13.35 -12.22 -38.65
C SER A 6 11.88 -11.85 -38.75
N THR A 7 11.22 -11.67 -37.59
CA THR A 7 10.18 -10.62 -37.43
C THR A 7 10.12 -10.04 -36.01
N GLY A 8 10.46 -10.80 -34.97
CA GLY A 8 10.28 -10.36 -33.57
C GLY A 8 11.32 -9.38 -33.00
N CYS A 9 12.56 -9.41 -33.49
CA CYS A 9 13.65 -8.62 -32.88
C CYS A 9 13.62 -7.14 -33.31
N GLY A 10 13.24 -6.84 -34.57
CA GLY A 10 13.25 -5.48 -35.11
C GLY A 10 12.20 -4.54 -34.51
N MET A 11 11.02 -5.06 -34.15
CA MET A 11 9.94 -4.26 -33.54
C MET A 11 10.28 -3.85 -32.09
N SER A 12 10.99 -4.71 -31.33
CA SER A 12 11.40 -4.39 -29.96
C SER A 12 12.50 -3.32 -29.92
N THR A 13 13.44 -3.32 -30.88
CA THR A 13 14.48 -2.30 -30.97
C THR A 13 13.91 -0.93 -31.35
N ILE A 14 12.88 -0.89 -32.21
CA ILE A 14 12.23 0.36 -32.63
C ILE A 14 11.44 0.99 -31.47
N LEU A 15 10.75 0.20 -30.64
CA LEU A 15 10.02 0.72 -29.47
C LEU A 15 10.98 1.20 -28.36
N GLY A 16 12.10 0.48 -28.13
CA GLY A 16 13.16 0.92 -27.23
C GLY A 16 13.85 2.21 -27.69
N CYS A 17 14.12 2.35 -29.00
CA CYS A 17 14.68 3.58 -29.58
C CYS A 17 13.68 4.74 -29.61
N LEU A 18 12.38 4.49 -29.75
CA LEU A 18 11.33 5.53 -29.67
C LEU A 18 11.20 6.09 -28.25
N LEU A 19 11.36 5.26 -27.22
CA LEU A 19 11.36 5.70 -25.81
C LEU A 19 12.65 6.43 -25.39
N LEU A 20 13.78 6.14 -26.04
CA LEU A 20 15.05 6.83 -25.82
C LEU A 20 15.20 8.11 -26.67
N GLY A 21 14.55 8.17 -27.84
CA GLY A 21 14.66 9.26 -28.81
C GLY A 21 13.61 10.38 -28.62
N PHE A 22 12.45 10.07 -28.05
CA PHE A 22 11.51 11.07 -27.57
C PHE A 22 11.73 11.26 -26.07
N ARG A 23 11.75 12.51 -25.59
CA ARG A 23 11.65 12.86 -24.17
C ARG A 23 10.28 12.45 -23.59
N CYS A 24 9.88 11.19 -23.77
CA CYS A 24 8.66 10.62 -23.25
C CYS A 24 8.84 10.46 -21.75
N ASN A 25 8.05 11.19 -20.97
CA ASN A 25 8.14 11.12 -19.52
C ASN A 25 7.57 9.76 -19.07
N VAL A 26 8.46 8.81 -18.79
CA VAL A 26 8.13 7.43 -18.36
C VAL A 26 7.08 7.42 -17.25
N GLY A 27 7.16 8.37 -16.30
CA GLY A 27 6.16 8.51 -15.23
C GLY A 27 4.75 8.82 -15.73
N LYS A 28 4.60 9.65 -16.79
CA LYS A 28 3.28 9.93 -17.38
C LYS A 28 2.69 8.72 -18.09
N LEU A 29 3.55 7.89 -18.71
CA LEU A 29 3.11 6.65 -19.37
C LEU A 29 2.67 5.61 -18.33
N GLN A 30 3.46 5.46 -17.25
CA GLN A 30 3.12 4.60 -16.11
C GLN A 30 1.78 4.98 -15.48
N ALA A 31 1.51 6.27 -15.30
CA ALA A 31 0.25 6.75 -14.71
C ALA A 31 -0.99 6.26 -15.47
N SER A 32 -0.97 6.39 -16.80
CA SER A 32 -2.14 6.11 -17.64
C SER A 32 -2.46 4.63 -17.83
N PHE A 33 -1.55 3.73 -17.49
CA PHE A 33 -1.72 2.29 -17.71
C PHE A 33 -1.75 1.46 -16.42
N ALA A 34 -1.48 2.07 -15.26
CA ALA A 34 -1.34 1.32 -14.02
C ALA A 34 -2.20 1.79 -12.85
N PHE A 35 -2.74 3.01 -12.91
CA PHE A 35 -3.63 3.53 -11.87
C PHE A 35 -5.03 3.75 -12.44
N PHE A 36 -6.03 3.13 -11.81
CA PHE A 36 -7.41 3.13 -12.27
C PHE A 36 -8.35 3.66 -11.15
N PRO A 37 -8.19 4.93 -10.74
CA PRO A 37 -9.07 5.52 -9.73
C PRO A 37 -10.54 5.48 -10.18
N PRO A 38 -11.50 5.28 -9.25
CA PRO A 38 -12.92 5.39 -9.56
C PRO A 38 -13.26 6.73 -10.21
N ASN A 39 -14.03 6.68 -11.31
CA ASN A 39 -14.49 7.88 -12.02
C ASN A 39 -15.94 7.69 -12.50
N PRO A 40 -16.92 8.41 -11.91
CA PRO A 40 -16.74 9.39 -10.83
C PRO A 40 -16.30 8.75 -9.49
N PRO A 41 -15.75 9.54 -8.55
CA PRO A 41 -15.49 9.09 -7.18
C PRO A 41 -16.73 8.52 -6.49
N SER A 42 -16.53 7.54 -5.60
CA SER A 42 -17.62 6.93 -4.83
C SER A 42 -18.16 7.83 -3.71
N TYR A 43 -17.53 8.98 -3.48
CA TYR A 43 -17.91 9.93 -2.44
C TYR A 43 -17.54 11.38 -2.81
N THR A 44 -18.17 12.33 -2.11
CA THR A 44 -17.80 13.76 -2.05
C THR A 44 -17.32 14.12 -0.65
N PHE A 45 -16.47 15.13 -0.54
CA PHE A 45 -16.00 15.64 0.75
C PHE A 45 -16.70 16.94 1.12
N HIS A 46 -17.42 16.90 2.26
CA HIS A 46 -18.13 18.04 2.81
C HIS A 46 -17.27 18.66 3.91
N GLU A 47 -16.46 19.64 3.51
CA GLU A 47 -15.47 20.32 4.35
C GLU A 47 -16.12 21.40 5.23
N SER A 48 -15.66 21.47 6.47
CA SER A 48 -15.90 22.51 7.46
C SER A 48 -14.78 23.56 7.40
N GLY A 49 -14.99 24.74 7.97
CA GLY A 49 -14.05 25.86 7.85
C GLY A 49 -12.62 25.65 8.42
N ASP A 50 -12.36 24.53 9.09
CA ASP A 50 -11.08 24.15 9.72
C ASP A 50 -10.32 23.03 8.98
N GLY A 51 -10.77 22.67 7.77
CA GLY A 51 -10.18 21.61 6.95
C GLY A 51 -10.57 20.19 7.35
N THR A 52 -11.44 20.04 8.36
CA THR A 52 -12.09 18.77 8.70
C THR A 52 -13.44 18.66 8.02
N GLY A 53 -14.02 17.46 7.96
CA GLY A 53 -15.34 17.28 7.37
C GLY A 53 -15.81 15.84 7.44
N VAL A 54 -16.79 15.52 6.60
CA VAL A 54 -17.33 14.17 6.46
C VAL A 54 -17.39 13.78 4.99
N LEU A 55 -17.27 12.48 4.73
CA LEU A 55 -17.53 11.93 3.41
C LEU A 55 -19.04 11.75 3.22
N LYS A 56 -19.52 12.06 2.02
CA LYS A 56 -20.89 11.75 1.57
C LYS A 56 -20.80 10.82 0.38
N TYR A 57 -21.45 9.67 0.47
CA TYR A 57 -21.33 8.63 -0.54
C TYR A 57 -22.25 8.89 -1.72
N SER A 58 -21.73 8.67 -2.93
CA SER A 58 -22.41 9.00 -4.18
C SER A 58 -23.70 8.17 -4.37
N GLU A 59 -23.70 6.93 -3.89
CA GLU A 59 -24.86 6.03 -3.94
C GLU A 59 -25.68 6.08 -2.64
N ALA A 60 -27.00 6.25 -2.76
CA ALA A 60 -27.90 6.36 -1.60
C ALA A 60 -27.92 5.09 -0.73
N GLU A 61 -27.80 3.92 -1.34
CA GLU A 61 -27.70 2.64 -0.65
C GLU A 61 -26.39 2.53 0.15
N LEU A 62 -25.29 3.01 -0.44
CA LEU A 62 -23.98 3.06 0.21
C LEU A 62 -24.03 4.01 1.42
N GLN A 63 -24.65 5.18 1.27
CA GLN A 63 -24.84 6.12 2.38
C GLN A 63 -25.69 5.53 3.50
N THR A 64 -26.80 4.88 3.17
CA THR A 64 -27.70 4.26 4.16
C THR A 64 -26.98 3.16 4.93
N SER A 65 -26.19 2.34 4.23
CA SER A 65 -25.41 1.25 4.82
C SER A 65 -24.28 1.78 5.70
N ALA A 66 -23.60 2.85 5.26
CA ALA A 66 -22.56 3.49 6.05
C ALA A 66 -23.11 4.10 7.34
N ASP A 67 -24.24 4.80 7.27
CA ASP A 67 -24.92 5.37 8.43
C ASP A 67 -25.39 4.27 9.41
N ALA A 68 -25.84 3.12 8.89
CA ALA A 68 -26.18 1.96 9.71
C ALA A 68 -24.96 1.38 10.43
N LEU A 69 -23.86 1.18 9.71
CA LEU A 69 -22.62 0.66 10.28
C LEU A 69 -22.06 1.58 11.37
N LEU A 70 -22.09 2.91 11.18
CA LEU A 70 -21.64 3.86 12.21
C LEU A 70 -22.47 3.79 13.50
N ARG A 71 -23.76 3.43 13.42
CA ARG A 71 -24.58 3.21 14.62
C ARG A 71 -24.19 1.94 15.36
N GLU A 72 -23.71 0.92 14.65
CA GLU A 72 -23.21 -0.33 15.23
C GLU A 72 -21.80 -0.17 15.82
N CYS A 73 -20.94 0.56 15.10
CA CYS A 73 -19.55 0.89 15.47
C CYS A 73 -19.46 2.03 16.49
N HIS A 74 -20.20 1.94 17.60
CA HIS A 74 -20.30 2.96 18.64
C HIS A 74 -18.97 3.37 19.31
N SER A 75 -17.91 2.56 19.17
CA SER A 75 -16.57 2.88 19.70
C SER A 75 -15.67 3.59 18.70
N VAL A 76 -16.12 3.78 17.45
CA VAL A 76 -15.35 4.36 16.35
C VAL A 76 -15.96 5.70 15.93
N ARG A 77 -15.18 6.77 15.99
CA ARG A 77 -15.55 8.09 15.51
C ARG A 77 -14.93 8.33 14.14
N CYS A 78 -15.75 8.60 13.13
CA CYS A 78 -15.27 8.89 11.78
C CYS A 78 -15.31 10.37 11.42
N PHE A 79 -14.26 10.86 10.79
CA PHE A 79 -14.20 12.20 10.16
C PHE A 79 -13.13 12.21 9.08
N ALA A 80 -13.25 13.12 8.12
CA ALA A 80 -12.25 13.30 7.08
C ALA A 80 -11.51 14.63 7.25
N ARG A 81 -10.30 14.72 6.67
CA ARG A 81 -9.47 15.91 6.65
C ARG A 81 -8.79 16.04 5.30
N ARG A 82 -8.62 17.28 4.86
CA ARG A 82 -7.75 17.61 3.73
C ARG A 82 -6.33 17.88 4.21
N LEU A 83 -5.35 17.22 3.59
CA LEU A 83 -3.92 17.54 3.75
C LEU A 83 -3.36 18.14 2.47
N ILE A 84 -2.33 18.98 2.61
CA ILE A 84 -1.61 19.57 1.48
C ILE A 84 -0.22 18.95 1.41
N THR A 85 0.09 18.27 0.31
CA THR A 85 1.40 17.68 0.07
C THR A 85 2.47 18.76 -0.11
N PRO A 86 3.78 18.44 0.06
CA PRO A 86 4.86 19.41 -0.18
C PRO A 86 4.90 20.02 -1.58
N THR A 87 4.18 19.45 -2.56
CA THR A 87 4.02 20.02 -3.90
C THR A 87 2.70 20.76 -4.13
N GLY A 88 2.00 21.11 -3.06
CA GLY A 88 0.76 21.86 -3.10
C GLY A 88 -0.44 21.09 -3.64
N GLN A 89 -0.36 19.75 -3.73
CA GLN A 89 -1.53 18.95 -4.06
C GLN A 89 -2.34 18.68 -2.80
N SER A 90 -3.64 18.67 -2.93
CA SER A 90 -4.59 18.33 -1.87
C SER A 90 -4.89 16.83 -1.91
N ILE A 91 -4.73 16.15 -0.78
CA ILE A 91 -5.13 14.75 -0.57
C ILE A 91 -6.17 14.63 0.54
N CYS A 92 -7.13 13.72 0.38
CA CYS A 92 -8.16 13.43 1.37
C CYS A 92 -7.70 12.31 2.32
N VAL A 93 -7.97 12.47 3.60
CA VAL A 93 -7.66 11.50 4.67
C VAL A 93 -8.93 11.21 5.46
N HIS A 94 -9.24 9.94 5.70
CA HIS A 94 -10.37 9.48 6.50
C HIS A 94 -9.88 8.83 7.79
N HIS A 95 -10.29 9.40 8.91
CA HIS A 95 -10.03 8.88 10.24
C HIS A 95 -11.18 7.98 10.71
N PHE A 96 -10.81 6.88 11.34
CA PHE A 96 -11.65 5.95 12.09
C PHE A 96 -11.03 5.84 13.49
N ASP A 97 -11.34 6.79 14.37
CA ASP A 97 -10.72 6.88 15.69
C ASP A 97 -11.44 5.96 16.67
N HIS A 98 -10.76 4.91 17.14
CA HIS A 98 -11.29 4.05 18.18
C HIS A 98 -10.93 4.59 19.58
N SER A 99 -11.92 4.73 20.47
CA SER A 99 -11.80 5.47 21.74
C SER A 99 -10.71 4.98 22.71
N HIS A 100 -10.30 3.72 22.58
CA HIS A 100 -9.33 3.08 23.47
C HIS A 100 -8.08 2.59 22.74
N SER A 101 -7.87 3.01 21.49
CA SER A 101 -6.77 2.46 20.71
C SER A 101 -5.40 2.98 21.15
N SER A 102 -4.45 2.05 21.28
CA SER A 102 -3.01 2.34 21.39
C SER A 102 -2.29 2.28 20.03
N VAL A 103 -2.94 1.73 19.00
CA VAL A 103 -2.39 1.44 17.67
C VAL A 103 -3.22 2.09 16.56
N THR A 104 -2.55 2.70 15.60
CA THR A 104 -3.17 3.30 14.42
C THR A 104 -2.68 2.63 13.16
N PHE A 105 -3.59 2.14 12.34
CA PHE A 105 -3.29 1.66 10.99
C PHE A 105 -3.23 2.84 10.04
N LEU A 106 -2.09 3.04 9.38
CA LEU A 106 -1.98 3.90 8.21
C LEU A 106 -2.31 3.06 6.97
N TRP A 107 -3.50 3.24 6.43
CA TRP A 107 -4.09 2.39 5.40
C TRP A 107 -3.86 2.95 3.99
N SER A 108 -3.11 2.19 3.19
CA SER A 108 -2.91 2.41 1.76
C SER A 108 -3.80 1.43 0.98
N HIS A 109 -4.86 1.96 0.35
CA HIS A 109 -5.87 1.17 -0.38
C HIS A 109 -5.38 0.64 -1.74
N GLY A 110 -6.19 -0.22 -2.37
CA GLY A 110 -5.94 -0.84 -3.66
C GLY A 110 -6.14 0.10 -4.86
N ASN A 111 -5.95 -0.43 -6.07
CA ASN A 111 -5.87 0.36 -7.30
C ASN A 111 -7.21 0.92 -7.79
N ALA A 112 -8.26 0.13 -7.75
CA ALA A 112 -9.59 0.48 -8.26
C ALA A 112 -10.53 0.89 -7.11
N GLU A 113 -9.95 1.42 -6.03
CA GLU A 113 -10.63 1.79 -4.79
C GLU A 113 -10.46 3.29 -4.55
N ASP A 114 -11.30 3.85 -3.68
CA ASP A 114 -11.12 5.15 -3.05
C ASP A 114 -11.62 5.06 -1.59
N LEU A 115 -11.47 6.16 -0.84
CA LEU A 115 -11.89 6.22 0.58
C LEU A 115 -13.35 5.82 0.85
N GLY A 116 -14.24 5.94 -0.13
CA GLY A 116 -15.63 5.53 0.05
C GLY A 116 -15.83 4.03 -0.10
N LEU A 117 -15.10 3.40 -1.01
CA LEU A 117 -15.13 1.94 -1.20
C LEU A 117 -14.49 1.19 -0.02
N VAL A 118 -13.42 1.73 0.57
CA VAL A 118 -12.76 1.09 1.74
C VAL A 118 -13.42 1.42 3.08
N PHE A 119 -14.50 2.22 3.10
CA PHE A 119 -15.14 2.65 4.33
C PHE A 119 -15.57 1.47 5.22
N PHE A 120 -16.28 0.50 4.64
CA PHE A 120 -16.88 -0.61 5.38
C PHE A 120 -15.83 -1.50 6.02
N VAL A 121 -14.78 -1.85 5.26
CA VAL A 121 -13.68 -2.67 5.79
C VAL A 121 -12.92 -1.93 6.89
N CYS A 122 -12.65 -0.63 6.72
CA CYS A 122 -11.96 0.16 7.74
C CYS A 122 -12.78 0.29 9.03
N ALA A 123 -14.07 0.62 8.93
CA ALA A 123 -14.95 0.73 10.10
C ALA A 123 -15.09 -0.60 10.86
N GLN A 124 -15.25 -1.72 10.14
CA GLN A 124 -15.33 -3.04 10.76
C GLN A 124 -14.00 -3.47 11.40
N LEU A 125 -12.87 -3.24 10.73
CA LEU A 125 -11.54 -3.52 11.29
C LEU A 125 -11.28 -2.70 12.56
N ALA A 126 -11.54 -1.40 12.51
CA ALA A 126 -11.38 -0.50 13.66
C ALA A 126 -12.19 -0.99 14.88
N GLN A 127 -13.47 -1.31 14.66
CA GLN A 127 -14.36 -1.77 15.72
C GLN A 127 -13.99 -3.16 16.27
N ARG A 128 -13.58 -4.11 15.41
CA ARG A 128 -13.34 -5.50 15.81
C ARG A 128 -11.95 -5.72 16.42
N LEU A 129 -10.94 -5.01 15.94
CA LEU A 129 -9.57 -5.10 16.46
C LEU A 129 -9.29 -4.08 17.56
N GLY A 130 -10.19 -3.11 17.78
CA GLY A 130 -9.99 -2.04 18.76
C GLY A 130 -8.87 -1.07 18.38
N VAL A 131 -8.56 -0.95 17.08
CA VAL A 131 -7.51 -0.08 16.54
C VAL A 131 -8.11 1.17 15.91
N SER A 132 -7.33 2.25 15.84
CA SER A 132 -7.68 3.40 15.00
C SER A 132 -7.19 3.15 13.58
N ILE A 133 -7.86 3.71 12.58
CA ILE A 133 -7.43 3.62 11.18
C ILE A 133 -7.41 5.02 10.57
N VAL A 134 -6.36 5.31 9.82
CA VAL A 134 -6.21 6.52 9.01
C VAL A 134 -5.96 6.06 7.59
N ALA A 135 -7.01 6.09 6.78
CA ALA A 135 -6.95 5.82 5.35
C ALA A 135 -6.78 7.14 4.59
N TYR A 136 -6.18 7.11 3.41
CA TYR A 136 -6.02 8.30 2.58
C TYR A 136 -6.14 7.95 1.10
N ASP A 137 -6.65 8.89 0.30
CA ASP A 137 -6.60 8.78 -1.16
C ASP A 137 -5.28 9.31 -1.69
N TYR A 138 -4.70 8.59 -2.65
CA TYR A 138 -3.54 9.06 -3.41
C TYR A 138 -3.87 10.32 -4.25
N GLU A 139 -2.85 11.06 -4.67
CA GLU A 139 -3.05 12.11 -5.68
C GLU A 139 -3.76 11.56 -6.93
N GLY A 140 -4.85 12.22 -7.33
CA GLY A 140 -5.69 11.82 -8.47
C GLY A 140 -6.69 10.69 -8.16
N TYR A 141 -6.84 10.28 -6.90
CA TYR A 141 -7.88 9.36 -6.43
C TYR A 141 -8.97 10.10 -5.65
N GLY A 142 -10.21 9.59 -5.70
CA GLY A 142 -11.34 10.17 -5.00
C GLY A 142 -11.47 11.68 -5.24
N VAL A 143 -11.47 12.47 -4.16
CA VAL A 143 -11.50 13.95 -4.24
C VAL A 143 -10.10 14.59 -4.19
N SER A 144 -9.04 13.79 -4.17
CA SER A 144 -7.66 14.25 -4.15
C SER A 144 -7.23 14.79 -5.52
N THR A 145 -6.54 15.92 -5.51
CA THR A 145 -6.00 16.56 -6.72
C THR A 145 -4.72 15.88 -7.19
N GLY A 146 -4.18 16.28 -8.35
CA GLY A 146 -2.90 15.80 -8.85
C GLY A 146 -3.05 14.59 -9.78
N ARG A 147 -2.02 13.73 -9.81
CA ARG A 147 -2.00 12.54 -10.66
C ARG A 147 -1.31 11.39 -9.94
N PRO A 148 -1.81 10.15 -10.11
CA PRO A 148 -1.21 9.01 -9.46
C PRO A 148 0.06 8.62 -10.19
N LEU A 149 1.17 8.68 -9.46
CA LEU A 149 2.52 8.32 -9.88
C LEU A 149 3.16 7.60 -8.71
N GLU A 150 4.05 6.64 -8.94
CA GLU A 150 4.76 5.98 -7.82
C GLU A 150 5.38 6.99 -6.84
N LYS A 151 6.02 8.05 -7.37
CA LYS A 151 6.60 9.12 -6.55
C LYS A 151 5.55 9.95 -5.81
N SER A 152 4.36 10.13 -6.38
CA SER A 152 3.24 10.82 -5.73
C SER A 152 2.73 9.95 -4.59
N LEU A 153 2.45 8.67 -4.83
CA LEU A 153 1.99 7.73 -3.79
C LEU A 153 2.98 7.63 -2.60
N CYS A 154 4.29 7.60 -2.87
CA CYS A 154 5.31 7.64 -1.82
C CYS A 154 5.34 8.98 -1.06
N ARG A 155 5.09 10.10 -1.74
CA ARG A 155 4.96 11.41 -1.10
C ARG A 155 3.69 11.49 -0.26
N ASP A 156 2.58 10.96 -0.76
CA ASP A 156 1.27 11.02 -0.11
C ASP A 156 1.30 10.26 1.21
N ILE A 157 1.83 9.03 1.22
CA ILE A 157 1.97 8.26 2.47
C ILE A 157 2.91 8.95 3.46
N LEU A 158 3.99 9.59 2.98
CA LEU A 158 4.90 10.32 3.84
C LEU A 158 4.21 11.56 4.44
N CYS A 159 3.44 12.30 3.64
CA CYS A 159 2.64 13.44 4.10
C CYS A 159 1.67 13.04 5.21
N VAL A 160 0.99 11.91 5.06
CA VAL A 160 0.05 11.41 6.08
C VAL A 160 0.81 10.93 7.32
N TYR A 161 1.91 10.19 7.16
CA TYR A 161 2.75 9.76 8.28
C TYR A 161 3.26 10.96 9.10
N ASP A 162 3.84 11.97 8.44
CA ASP A 162 4.37 13.15 9.11
C ASP A 162 3.25 13.91 9.83
N TYR A 163 2.06 14.05 9.21
CA TYR A 163 0.86 14.58 9.87
C TYR A 163 0.47 13.81 11.14
N LEU A 164 0.53 12.48 11.12
CA LEU A 164 0.20 11.66 12.29
C LEU A 164 1.19 11.88 13.44
N ILE A 165 2.48 11.96 13.13
CA ILE A 165 3.52 12.27 14.12
C ILE A 165 3.30 13.67 14.71
N GLU A 166 3.04 14.67 13.87
CA GLU A 166 2.76 16.05 14.29
C GLU A 166 1.47 16.15 15.13
N SER A 167 0.49 15.28 14.86
CA SER A 167 -0.75 15.16 15.64
C SER A 167 -0.56 14.44 16.98
N GLY A 168 0.68 14.03 17.31
CA GLY A 168 1.05 13.47 18.61
C GLY A 168 1.17 11.95 18.66
N LEU A 169 0.98 11.23 17.55
CA LEU A 169 1.24 9.79 17.53
C LEU A 169 2.75 9.53 17.56
N ARG A 170 3.15 8.45 18.23
CA ARG A 170 4.53 7.97 18.19
C ARG A 170 4.70 6.96 17.05
N ALA A 171 5.91 6.88 16.50
CA ALA A 171 6.27 5.87 15.49
C ALA A 171 5.90 4.43 15.92
N ASN A 172 6.10 4.10 17.20
CA ASN A 172 5.76 2.79 17.77
C ASN A 172 4.26 2.57 18.04
N GLN A 173 3.40 3.44 17.52
CA GLN A 173 1.95 3.27 17.53
C GLN A 173 1.39 3.12 16.11
N ILE A 174 2.22 3.28 15.07
CA ILE A 174 1.78 3.28 13.68
C ILE A 174 2.09 1.92 13.05
N VAL A 175 1.06 1.23 12.57
CA VAL A 175 1.20 0.04 11.72
C VAL A 175 0.86 0.44 10.30
N LEU A 176 1.74 0.18 9.36
CA LEU A 176 1.44 0.40 7.94
C LEU A 176 0.61 -0.77 7.43
N TYR A 177 -0.54 -0.49 6.82
CA TYR A 177 -1.38 -1.50 6.18
C TYR A 177 -1.50 -1.18 4.70
N GLY A 178 -0.91 -2.02 3.85
CA GLY A 178 -0.96 -1.84 2.39
C GLY A 178 -1.68 -2.99 1.70
N GLN A 179 -2.78 -2.70 1.02
CA GLN A 179 -3.51 -3.67 0.19
C GLN A 179 -3.15 -3.50 -1.28
N SER A 180 -2.84 -4.59 -1.99
CA SER A 180 -2.58 -4.57 -3.43
C SER A 180 -1.58 -3.46 -3.80
N VAL A 181 -1.92 -2.52 -4.67
CA VAL A 181 -1.11 -1.33 -5.02
C VAL A 181 -0.60 -0.55 -3.80
N GLY A 182 -1.38 -0.46 -2.73
CA GLY A 182 -0.98 0.18 -1.47
C GLY A 182 0.23 -0.46 -0.76
N SER A 183 0.58 -1.70 -1.11
CA SER A 183 1.85 -2.31 -0.67
C SER A 183 3.08 -1.52 -1.13
N GLY A 184 3.02 -0.87 -2.29
CA GLY A 184 4.10 -0.05 -2.86
C GLY A 184 4.57 1.09 -1.95
N PRO A 185 3.71 2.09 -1.65
CA PRO A 185 4.05 3.16 -0.74
C PRO A 185 4.31 2.66 0.69
N SER A 186 3.58 1.65 1.16
CA SER A 186 3.76 1.08 2.52
C SER A 186 5.14 0.47 2.72
N VAL A 187 5.59 -0.42 1.82
CA VAL A 187 6.93 -1.00 1.88
C VAL A 187 7.99 0.10 1.73
N TRP A 188 7.78 1.06 0.84
CA TRP A 188 8.72 2.17 0.69
C TRP A 188 8.87 2.96 1.99
N LEU A 189 7.78 3.34 2.64
CA LEU A 189 7.81 4.11 3.89
C LEU A 189 8.45 3.32 5.03
N ALA A 190 8.16 2.02 5.15
CA ALA A 190 8.79 1.12 6.12
C ALA A 190 10.32 1.02 5.98
N THR A 191 10.90 1.41 4.84
CA THR A 191 12.36 1.50 4.66
C THR A 191 12.94 2.87 5.01
N LYS A 192 12.09 3.86 5.33
CA LYS A 192 12.45 5.28 5.48
C LYS A 192 12.07 5.88 6.83
N ARG A 193 11.12 5.28 7.54
CA ARG A 193 10.60 5.76 8.83
C ARG A 193 10.45 4.58 9.79
N ASP A 194 10.57 4.88 11.07
CA ASP A 194 10.26 3.92 12.12
C ASP A 194 8.74 3.77 12.22
N VAL A 195 8.29 2.52 12.34
CA VAL A 195 6.89 2.14 12.49
C VAL A 195 6.81 0.94 13.42
N LEU A 196 5.66 0.73 14.07
CA LEU A 196 5.43 -0.43 14.93
C LEU A 196 5.52 -1.73 14.13
N ALA A 197 4.86 -1.77 12.96
CA ALA A 197 4.81 -2.95 12.11
C ALA A 197 4.36 -2.64 10.68
N LEU A 198 4.45 -3.64 9.81
CA LEU A 198 3.96 -3.63 8.43
C LEU A 198 3.02 -4.82 8.19
N ILE A 199 1.85 -4.56 7.64
CA ILE A 199 0.89 -5.57 7.17
C ILE A 199 0.71 -5.38 5.67
N LEU A 200 0.91 -6.45 4.90
CA LEU A 200 0.76 -6.47 3.46
C LEU A 200 -0.36 -7.45 3.08
N HIS A 201 -1.47 -6.91 2.56
CA HIS A 201 -2.64 -7.67 2.13
C HIS A 201 -2.66 -7.77 0.60
N SER A 202 -2.68 -8.98 0.08
CA SER A 202 -2.64 -9.25 -1.37
C SER A 202 -1.58 -8.41 -2.12
N PRO A 203 -0.32 -8.33 -1.65
CA PRO A 203 0.65 -7.34 -2.13
C PRO A 203 1.25 -7.66 -3.50
N LEU A 204 1.68 -6.62 -4.23
CA LEU A 204 2.53 -6.81 -5.41
C LEU A 204 4.01 -6.91 -5.03
N ALA A 205 4.71 -7.87 -5.66
CA ALA A 205 6.16 -7.92 -5.60
C ALA A 205 6.81 -6.81 -6.44
N SER A 206 6.25 -6.53 -7.62
CA SER A 206 6.48 -5.32 -8.42
C SER A 206 5.42 -5.13 -9.52
N GLY A 207 5.31 -3.92 -10.08
CA GLY A 207 4.30 -3.56 -11.07
C GLY A 207 4.51 -4.19 -12.45
N LEU A 208 5.75 -4.55 -12.84
CA LEU A 208 5.96 -5.36 -14.05
C LEU A 208 5.62 -6.84 -13.82
N ARG A 209 5.78 -7.33 -12.59
CA ARG A 209 5.51 -8.74 -12.26
C ARG A 209 4.02 -9.02 -12.14
N SER A 210 3.22 -8.04 -11.74
CA SER A 210 1.74 -8.14 -11.78
C SER A 210 1.18 -8.25 -13.20
N LEU A 211 1.96 -7.95 -14.23
CA LEU A 211 1.53 -8.03 -15.64
C LEU A 211 1.93 -9.35 -16.32
N ILE A 212 2.62 -10.26 -15.61
CA ILE A 212 3.13 -11.51 -16.18
C ILE A 212 2.65 -12.68 -15.32
N PRO A 213 1.62 -13.43 -15.76
CA PRO A 213 1.18 -14.64 -15.09
C PRO A 213 2.32 -15.67 -14.99
N ASP A 214 2.41 -16.35 -13.85
CA ASP A 214 3.38 -17.43 -13.64
C ASP A 214 3.18 -18.54 -14.68
N GLY A 215 4.21 -18.76 -15.49
CA GLY A 215 4.20 -19.64 -16.67
C GLY A 215 4.98 -19.07 -17.86
N GLN A 216 5.01 -17.73 -18.01
CA GLN A 216 5.80 -17.06 -19.05
C GLN A 216 7.21 -16.66 -18.58
N LEU A 217 7.51 -16.79 -17.28
CA LEU A 217 8.86 -16.64 -16.73
C LEU A 217 9.83 -17.78 -17.15
N SER A 218 9.33 -18.85 -17.76
CA SER A 218 10.17 -19.90 -18.37
C SER A 218 10.98 -19.40 -19.57
N CYS A 219 10.51 -18.34 -20.24
CA CYS A 219 11.33 -17.60 -21.21
C CYS A 219 12.32 -16.63 -20.55
N ALA A 220 12.12 -16.24 -19.29
CA ALA A 220 13.06 -15.40 -18.53
C ALA A 220 14.24 -16.20 -17.93
N THR A 221 14.17 -17.53 -17.94
CA THR A 221 15.32 -18.42 -17.73
C THR A 221 16.19 -18.61 -18.97
N MET A 222 15.84 -18.04 -20.13
CA MET A 222 16.82 -17.83 -21.19
C MET A 222 17.79 -16.76 -20.71
N GLN A 223 18.99 -17.22 -20.36
CA GLN A 223 20.11 -16.46 -19.81
C GLN A 223 20.69 -15.47 -20.83
N GLY A 224 19.88 -14.51 -21.27
CA GLY A 224 20.23 -13.52 -22.27
C GLY A 224 19.53 -12.20 -22.05
N CYS A 225 20.19 -11.10 -22.43
CA CYS A 225 19.76 -9.70 -22.34
C CYS A 225 18.43 -9.35 -23.04
N CYS A 226 17.65 -10.33 -23.51
CA CYS A 226 16.49 -10.14 -24.39
C CYS A 226 15.14 -10.41 -23.73
N SER A 227 15.07 -10.69 -22.41
CA SER A 227 13.77 -10.77 -21.74
C SER A 227 13.14 -9.37 -21.71
N PRO A 228 11.86 -9.20 -22.14
CA PRO A 228 11.15 -7.93 -22.03
C PRO A 228 11.20 -7.34 -20.61
N ILE A 229 11.27 -8.21 -19.59
CA ILE A 229 11.36 -7.81 -18.17
C ILE A 229 12.65 -7.03 -17.88
N TYR A 230 13.77 -7.34 -18.53
CA TYR A 230 15.04 -6.63 -18.35
C TYR A 230 15.11 -5.35 -19.19
N MET A 231 14.47 -5.35 -20.37
CA MET A 231 14.34 -4.16 -21.21
C MET A 231 13.41 -3.09 -20.63
N PHE A 232 12.39 -3.49 -19.86
CA PHE A 232 11.46 -2.58 -19.19
C PHE A 232 11.71 -2.44 -17.69
N ALA A 233 12.77 -3.04 -17.12
CA ALA A 233 13.07 -2.97 -15.69
C ALA A 233 13.20 -1.53 -15.15
N THR A 234 13.58 -0.57 -16.00
CA THR A 234 13.62 0.87 -15.65
C THR A 234 12.23 1.51 -15.51
N CYS A 235 11.18 0.83 -15.98
CA CYS A 235 9.77 1.20 -15.86
C CYS A 235 9.04 0.38 -14.78
N ASP A 236 9.76 -0.44 -13.99
CA ASP A 236 9.17 -1.24 -12.91
C ASP A 236 8.70 -0.34 -11.77
N MET A 237 7.39 -0.29 -11.55
CA MET A 237 6.86 0.44 -10.41
C MET A 237 6.89 -0.41 -9.16
N PHE A 238 7.21 0.22 -8.03
CA PHE A 238 7.21 -0.43 -6.72
C PHE A 238 7.97 -1.76 -6.69
N PRO A 239 9.31 -1.78 -6.88
CA PRO A 239 10.12 -2.99 -6.76
C PRO A 239 10.21 -3.46 -5.28
N ASN A 240 9.08 -3.86 -4.71
CA ASN A 240 8.89 -4.24 -3.32
C ASN A 240 9.75 -5.44 -2.97
N PHE A 241 9.96 -6.37 -3.92
CA PHE A 241 10.87 -7.51 -3.74
C PHE A 241 12.30 -7.08 -3.39
N LYS A 242 12.75 -5.89 -3.81
CA LYS A 242 14.04 -5.31 -3.39
C LYS A 242 13.90 -4.47 -2.13
N ARG A 243 12.84 -3.68 -2.01
CA ARG A 243 12.64 -2.75 -0.90
C ARG A 243 12.45 -3.49 0.43
N ILE A 244 11.69 -4.59 0.43
CA ILE A 244 11.34 -5.33 1.65
C ILE A 244 12.56 -5.88 2.39
N ALA A 245 13.67 -6.13 1.69
CA ALA A 245 14.94 -6.56 2.30
C ALA A 245 15.56 -5.51 3.26
N ARG A 246 15.06 -4.26 3.24
CA ARG A 246 15.51 -3.16 4.10
C ARG A 246 14.51 -2.77 5.18
N VAL A 247 13.37 -3.47 5.28
CA VAL A 247 12.36 -3.22 6.31
C VAL A 247 12.93 -3.63 7.67
N ARG A 248 12.66 -2.81 8.70
CA ARG A 248 13.19 -2.96 10.06
C ARG A 248 12.12 -3.14 11.15
N CYS A 249 10.92 -3.58 10.76
CA CYS A 249 9.79 -3.75 11.66
C CYS A 249 9.08 -5.09 11.39
N PRO A 250 8.46 -5.71 12.41
CA PRO A 250 7.67 -6.92 12.24
C PRO A 250 6.71 -6.82 11.05
N THR A 251 6.73 -7.83 10.18
CA THR A 251 6.00 -7.81 8.91
C THR A 251 5.12 -9.05 8.78
N LEU A 252 3.81 -8.83 8.62
CA LEU A 252 2.83 -9.86 8.27
C LEU A 252 2.45 -9.73 6.80
N LEU A 253 2.37 -10.86 6.09
CA LEU A 253 1.84 -10.92 4.73
C LEU A 253 0.59 -11.80 4.72
N MET A 254 -0.43 -11.38 3.97
CA MET A 254 -1.73 -12.04 3.86
C MET A 254 -2.11 -12.20 2.39
N HIS A 255 -2.63 -13.36 1.99
CA HIS A 255 -2.95 -13.63 0.58
C HIS A 255 -3.94 -14.80 0.39
N GLY A 256 -4.73 -14.77 -0.69
CA GLY A 256 -5.64 -15.85 -1.09
C GLY A 256 -5.01 -16.77 -2.15
N THR A 257 -5.21 -18.09 -2.09
CA THR A 257 -4.53 -19.01 -3.03
C THR A 257 -5.09 -19.02 -4.45
N VAL A 258 -6.26 -18.41 -4.69
CA VAL A 258 -6.91 -18.30 -6.00
C VAL A 258 -7.08 -16.83 -6.41
N ASP A 259 -6.18 -15.96 -5.94
CA ASP A 259 -6.11 -14.57 -6.36
C ASP A 259 -5.84 -14.47 -7.87
N GLU A 260 -6.87 -14.09 -8.63
CA GLU A 260 -6.83 -13.94 -10.08
C GLU A 260 -6.18 -12.64 -10.53
N VAL A 261 -5.91 -11.71 -9.61
CA VAL A 261 -5.30 -10.40 -9.89
C VAL A 261 -3.78 -10.48 -9.68
N LEU A 262 -3.34 -11.03 -8.55
CA LEU A 262 -1.93 -11.23 -8.22
C LEU A 262 -1.72 -12.64 -7.68
N ASP A 263 -0.92 -13.46 -8.34
CA ASP A 263 -0.63 -14.81 -7.82
C ASP A 263 0.05 -14.76 -6.44
N VAL A 264 -0.25 -15.75 -5.60
CA VAL A 264 0.32 -15.93 -4.26
C VAL A 264 1.85 -15.94 -4.23
N SER A 265 2.51 -16.27 -5.34
CA SER A 265 3.96 -16.18 -5.52
C SER A 265 4.51 -14.79 -5.22
N HIS A 266 3.73 -13.72 -5.40
CA HIS A 266 4.11 -12.36 -5.02
C HIS A 266 4.36 -12.26 -3.52
N THR A 267 3.39 -12.72 -2.72
CA THR A 267 3.52 -12.81 -1.26
C THR A 267 4.67 -13.71 -0.85
N MET A 268 4.80 -14.88 -1.47
CA MET A 268 5.86 -15.82 -1.13
C MET A 268 7.26 -15.26 -1.43
N GLN A 269 7.40 -14.50 -2.50
CA GLN A 269 8.64 -13.81 -2.85
C GLN A 269 8.97 -12.68 -1.88
N LEU A 270 7.99 -11.84 -1.53
CA LEU A 270 8.17 -10.78 -0.54
C LEU A 270 8.54 -11.37 0.82
N HIS A 271 7.81 -12.38 1.28
CA HIS A 271 8.09 -13.11 2.50
C HIS A 271 9.52 -13.67 2.48
N LYS A 272 9.94 -14.32 1.38
CA LYS A 272 11.31 -14.83 1.23
C LYS A 272 12.40 -13.75 1.32
N ASN A 273 12.10 -12.52 0.90
CA ASN A 273 13.06 -11.41 0.90
C ASN A 273 13.02 -10.53 2.16
N CYS A 274 11.97 -10.62 2.98
CA CYS A 274 11.85 -9.90 4.26
C CYS A 274 12.90 -10.41 5.27
N PRO A 275 13.64 -9.57 6.01
CA PRO A 275 14.64 -10.05 6.97
C PRO A 275 14.04 -11.01 8.01
N LYS A 276 14.74 -12.12 8.29
CA LYS A 276 14.22 -13.20 9.16
C LYS A 276 13.81 -12.73 10.56
N GLU A 277 14.49 -11.72 11.09
CA GLU A 277 14.21 -11.14 12.41
C GLU A 277 12.85 -10.42 12.50
N TYR A 278 12.34 -9.93 11.37
CA TYR A 278 11.07 -9.20 11.29
C TYR A 278 9.95 -10.00 10.63
N ARG A 279 10.30 -11.05 9.90
CA ARG A 279 9.37 -11.87 9.12
C ARG A 279 8.45 -12.68 10.04
N ARG A 280 7.13 -12.52 9.89
CA ARG A 280 6.11 -13.40 10.48
C ARG A 280 5.64 -14.43 9.47
N ASP A 281 5.11 -15.54 9.99
CA ASP A 281 4.47 -16.55 9.14
C ASP A 281 3.32 -15.91 8.35
N PRO A 282 3.24 -16.15 7.04
CA PRO A 282 2.22 -15.53 6.21
C PRO A 282 0.86 -16.18 6.49
N TYR A 283 -0.20 -15.37 6.48
CA TYR A 283 -1.57 -15.85 6.56
C TYR A 283 -2.10 -16.10 5.15
N ILE A 284 -2.10 -17.36 4.73
CA ILE A 284 -2.54 -17.79 3.41
C ILE A 284 -3.91 -18.46 3.51
N VAL A 285 -4.92 -17.89 2.84
CA VAL A 285 -6.29 -18.39 2.86
C VAL A 285 -6.53 -19.25 1.63
N ASN A 286 -6.71 -20.56 1.85
CA ASN A 286 -6.93 -21.48 0.74
C ASN A 286 -8.32 -21.28 0.13
N GLY A 287 -8.39 -20.98 -1.18
CA GLY A 287 -9.64 -20.78 -1.91
C GLY A 287 -10.17 -19.33 -1.93
N ALA A 288 -9.48 -18.40 -1.26
CA ALA A 288 -9.78 -16.96 -1.35
C ALA A 288 -9.08 -16.31 -2.56
N GLY A 289 -9.74 -15.30 -3.12
CA GLY A 289 -9.24 -14.40 -4.17
C GLY A 289 -8.53 -13.15 -3.62
N HIS A 290 -8.56 -12.06 -4.40
CA HIS A 290 -7.77 -10.84 -4.15
C HIS A 290 -8.25 -10.03 -2.92
N ASP A 291 -9.57 -9.84 -2.81
CA ASP A 291 -10.18 -8.90 -1.86
C ASP A 291 -11.15 -9.57 -0.87
N ASP A 292 -11.31 -10.89 -0.93
CA ASP A 292 -12.36 -11.63 -0.22
C ASP A 292 -11.83 -12.45 0.98
N LEU A 293 -10.58 -12.25 1.42
CA LEU A 293 -9.99 -13.05 2.52
C LEU A 293 -10.86 -13.02 3.79
N ALA A 294 -11.40 -11.86 4.13
CA ALA A 294 -12.27 -11.67 5.29
C ALA A 294 -13.66 -12.31 5.10
N GLU A 295 -14.16 -12.41 3.87
CA GLU A 295 -15.43 -13.06 3.56
C GLU A 295 -15.27 -14.58 3.54
N HIS A 296 -14.15 -15.06 3.02
CA HIS A 296 -13.82 -16.46 2.87
C HIS A 296 -13.45 -17.13 4.20
N ASP A 297 -12.62 -16.46 5.02
CA ASP A 297 -12.27 -16.92 6.37
C ASP A 297 -12.40 -15.78 7.40
N PRO A 298 -13.64 -15.40 7.78
CA PRO A 298 -13.88 -14.29 8.68
C PRO A 298 -13.24 -14.51 10.05
N LYS A 299 -13.27 -15.73 10.59
CA LYS A 299 -12.69 -15.99 11.91
C LYS A 299 -11.17 -15.97 11.86
N GLY A 300 -10.57 -16.65 10.88
CA GLY A 300 -9.13 -16.69 10.70
C GLY A 300 -8.54 -15.33 10.38
N TYR A 301 -9.22 -14.52 9.55
CA TYR A 301 -8.74 -13.20 9.15
C TYR A 301 -8.56 -12.26 10.35
N PHE A 302 -9.61 -12.12 11.17
CA PHE A 302 -9.53 -11.29 12.39
C PHE A 302 -8.58 -11.92 13.43
N ALA A 303 -8.56 -13.25 13.57
CA ALA A 303 -7.67 -13.92 14.51
C ALA A 303 -6.18 -13.75 14.13
N ALA A 304 -5.85 -13.80 12.84
CA ALA A 304 -4.48 -13.61 12.34
C ALA A 304 -3.99 -12.19 12.61
N LEU A 305 -4.84 -11.18 12.33
CA LEU A 305 -4.54 -9.78 12.63
C LEU A 305 -4.39 -9.55 14.14
N GLN A 306 -5.30 -10.07 14.96
CA GLN A 306 -5.22 -9.94 16.42
C GLN A 306 -3.96 -10.62 16.98
N THR A 307 -3.68 -11.85 16.56
CA THR A 307 -2.47 -12.59 16.97
C THR A 307 -1.20 -11.83 16.59
N PHE A 308 -1.20 -11.21 15.40
CA PHE A 308 -0.08 -10.39 14.99
C PHE A 308 0.07 -9.17 15.90
N LEU A 309 -1.01 -8.43 16.17
CA LEU A 309 -1.00 -7.27 17.08
C LEU A 309 -0.52 -7.64 18.49
N ASP A 310 -1.05 -8.71 19.06
CA ASP A 310 -0.67 -9.21 20.39
C ASP A 310 0.82 -9.57 20.45
N SER A 311 1.42 -10.01 19.33
CA SER A 311 2.85 -10.32 19.23
C SER A 311 3.76 -9.07 19.20
N LEU A 312 3.19 -7.88 18.96
CA LEU A 312 3.92 -6.60 18.91
C LEU A 312 4.00 -5.96 20.29
N GLU A 313 3.09 -6.30 21.21
CA GLU A 313 3.15 -5.80 22.56
C GLU A 313 4.37 -6.39 23.28
N PRO A 314 5.29 -5.55 23.80
CA PRO A 314 6.33 -6.07 24.66
C PRO A 314 5.66 -6.71 25.86
N HIS A 315 5.90 -8.01 26.07
CA HIS A 315 5.54 -8.68 27.32
C HIS A 315 6.02 -7.80 28.46
N THR A 316 5.08 -7.18 29.17
CA THR A 316 5.33 -6.35 30.35
C THR A 316 5.78 -7.27 31.48
N LYS A 317 7.01 -7.74 31.39
CA LYS A 317 7.79 -8.27 32.50
C LYS A 317 9.13 -7.55 32.50
N SER A 318 9.10 -6.40 33.17
CA SER A 318 10.17 -5.81 33.99
C SER A 318 11.61 -6.08 33.55
N THR A 319 12.26 -5.05 32.99
CA THR A 319 13.52 -4.54 33.53
C THR A 319 13.66 -3.07 33.15
N VAL A 320 13.70 -2.22 34.17
CA VAL A 320 14.05 -0.81 34.08
C VAL A 320 15.49 -0.67 33.59
N HIS A 321 15.71 0.00 32.45
CA HIS A 321 16.97 0.68 32.19
C HIS A 321 16.71 2.05 31.54
N SER A 322 17.43 3.05 32.07
CA SER A 322 17.25 4.49 31.86
C SER A 322 17.54 4.96 30.43
N PRO A 323 16.92 6.07 29.99
CA PRO A 323 17.15 6.67 28.68
C PRO A 323 18.26 7.72 28.74
N HIS A 324 19.34 7.54 27.96
CA HIS A 324 20.16 8.64 27.49
C HIS A 324 20.63 8.38 26.06
N GLU A 325 20.43 9.42 25.23
CA GLU A 325 21.11 9.73 23.97
C GLU A 325 20.80 8.88 22.73
N CYS A 326 20.01 9.45 21.81
CA CYS A 326 20.59 9.98 20.56
C CYS A 326 19.55 10.79 19.78
N ALA A 327 19.80 12.08 19.62
CA ALA A 327 19.07 12.98 18.74
C ALA A 327 19.87 13.22 17.46
N SER A 328 19.14 13.40 16.35
CA SER A 328 19.49 14.13 15.12
C SER A 328 20.66 13.64 14.26
N ALA A 329 20.33 13.06 13.10
CA ALA A 329 21.20 13.03 11.92
C ALA A 329 20.41 13.50 10.68
N PRO A 330 20.89 14.51 9.91
CA PRO A 330 20.23 14.97 8.69
C PRO A 330 20.42 14.01 7.51
N LEU A 331 19.43 13.96 6.62
CA LEU A 331 19.47 13.26 5.33
C LEU A 331 20.55 13.84 4.41
N GLN A 332 21.48 13.00 3.94
CA GLN A 332 22.40 13.36 2.86
C GLN A 332 21.80 13.00 1.49
N PRO A 333 22.03 13.82 0.43
CA PRO A 333 21.58 13.52 -0.92
C PRO A 333 22.45 12.46 -1.59
N GLU A 334 21.83 11.47 -2.23
CA GLU A 334 22.53 10.44 -3.01
C GLU A 334 23.17 11.04 -4.27
N GLY A 335 24.49 10.94 -4.35
CA GLY A 335 25.28 11.30 -5.53
C GLY A 335 25.01 10.36 -6.70
N HIS A 336 24.74 10.95 -7.86
CA HIS A 336 24.76 10.25 -9.14
C HIS A 336 26.21 10.01 -9.55
N GLY A 337 26.61 8.74 -9.65
CA GLY A 337 27.85 8.32 -10.30
C GLY A 337 27.64 8.23 -11.80
N ALA A 338 28.57 8.86 -12.54
CA ALA A 338 28.71 8.81 -13.99
C ALA A 338 29.03 7.40 -14.51
#